data_AF-A0ABD5IA95-F1
#
_entry.id   AF-A0ABD5IA95-F1
#
_cell.length_a   1.000
_cell.length_b   1.000
_cell.length_c   1.000
_cell.angle_alpha   90.00
_cell.angle_beta   90.00
_cell.angle_gamma   90.00
#
_symmetry.space_group_name_H-M   'P 1'
#
loop_
_entity.id
_entity.type
_entity.pdbx_description
1 polymer ?
#
loop_
_entity_poly.entity_id
_entity_poly.type
_entity_poly.pdbx_seq_one_letter_code
_entity_poly.pdbx_strand_id
1 'polypeptide(L)'
;MILKIRIKEATKKGYAEAQIGDSINFSVPGSTTRRGRVGKGIAQTLDTACSQAIITKDLRIRRLTPKECWRLQGFSDENFEKARQVNSDTQLFKQAGNSVSVPVIYAIAKRFK
;
A
#
# COMPACT_ATOMS: atom_id res chain seq x y z
N MET A 1 -14.45 6.36 -20.50
CA MET A 1 -13.03 6.76 -20.50
C MET A 1 -12.40 6.37 -19.17
N ILE A 2 -11.31 5.62 -19.19
CA ILE A 2 -10.50 5.34 -18.00
C ILE A 2 -9.61 6.57 -17.77
N LEU A 3 -9.74 7.25 -16.63
CA LEU A 3 -8.85 8.35 -16.32
C LEU A 3 -7.52 7.83 -15.78
N LYS A 4 -6.43 8.39 -16.32
CA LYS A 4 -5.06 8.00 -16.01
C LYS A 4 -4.24 9.22 -15.59
N ILE A 5 -3.47 9.06 -14.52
CA ILE A 5 -2.53 10.07 -14.03
C ILE A 5 -1.11 9.61 -14.36
N ARG A 6 -0.25 10.53 -14.81
CA ARG A 6 1.16 10.24 -15.07
C ARG A 6 1.97 10.45 -13.80
N ILE A 7 2.63 9.39 -13.34
CA ILE A 7 3.52 9.39 -12.18
C ILE A 7 4.96 9.36 -12.67
N LYS A 8 5.78 10.33 -12.26
CA LYS A 8 7.19 10.42 -12.66
C LYS A 8 7.95 9.16 -12.27
N GLU A 9 8.60 8.50 -13.22
CA GLU A 9 9.32 7.24 -13.01
C GLU A 9 10.51 7.14 -13.96
N ALA A 10 11.60 6.48 -13.54
CA ALA A 10 12.79 6.27 -14.36
C ALA A 10 12.59 5.22 -15.48
N THR A 11 11.54 5.38 -16.29
CA THR A 11 11.29 4.60 -17.52
C THR A 11 11.79 5.37 -18.74
N LYS A 12 11.90 4.72 -19.90
CA LYS A 12 12.24 5.41 -21.17
C LYS A 12 11.29 6.58 -21.49
N LYS A 13 10.04 6.51 -21.03
CA LYS A 13 9.02 7.57 -21.20
C LYS A 13 9.10 8.67 -20.13
N GLY A 14 9.83 8.44 -19.03
CA GLY A 14 9.92 9.35 -17.88
C GLY A 14 8.73 9.29 -16.91
N TYR A 15 7.74 8.43 -17.16
CA TYR A 15 6.57 8.25 -16.30
C TYR A 15 5.98 6.84 -16.41
N ALA A 16 5.12 6.51 -15.45
CA ALA A 16 4.18 5.40 -15.48
C ALA A 16 2.74 5.95 -15.38
N GLU A 17 1.79 5.32 -16.06
CA GLU A 17 0.37 5.68 -15.94
C GLU A 17 -0.23 4.95 -14.74
N ALA A 18 -0.96 5.65 -13.88
CA ALA A 18 -1.72 5.08 -12.78
C ALA A 18 -3.21 5.37 -12.98
N GLN A 19 -4.07 4.40 -12.66
CA GLN A 19 -5.52 4.53 -12.70
C GLN A 19 -6.13 4.19 -11.32
N ILE A 20 -7.44 4.36 -11.18
CA ILE A 20 -8.16 3.96 -9.96
C ILE A 20 -7.95 2.46 -9.72
N GLY A 21 -7.54 2.10 -8.50
CA GLY A 21 -7.19 0.73 -8.12
C GLY A 21 -5.70 0.40 -8.21
N ASP A 22 -4.89 1.23 -8.88
CA ASP A 22 -3.44 1.11 -8.83
C ASP A 22 -2.89 1.73 -7.53
N SER A 23 -1.77 1.20 -7.06
CA SER A 23 -1.00 1.81 -5.96
C SER A 23 0.13 2.70 -6.49
N ILE A 24 0.50 3.72 -5.71
CA ILE A 24 1.57 4.66 -6.03
C ILE A 24 2.51 4.73 -4.83
N ASN A 25 3.77 4.37 -5.04
CA ASN A 25 4.82 4.51 -4.04
C ASN A 25 5.44 5.91 -4.06
N PHE A 26 5.26 6.63 -2.96
CA PHE A 26 5.71 8.01 -2.80
C PHE A 26 6.88 8.16 -1.81
N SER A 27 7.54 7.08 -1.39
CA SER A 27 8.63 7.15 -0.39
C SER A 27 9.80 8.06 -0.80
N VAL A 28 10.07 8.19 -2.10
CA VAL A 28 11.15 9.06 -2.63
C VAL A 28 10.68 9.76 -3.92
N PRO A 29 9.79 10.77 -3.84
CA PRO A 29 9.13 11.33 -5.02
C PRO A 29 10.10 12.04 -5.98
N GLY A 30 11.19 12.62 -5.44
CA GLY A 30 12.21 13.32 -6.22
C GLY A 30 13.24 12.43 -6.95
N SER A 31 13.30 11.13 -6.66
CA SER A 31 14.32 10.24 -7.24
C SER A 31 14.20 10.15 -8.77
N THR A 32 15.34 10.31 -9.46
CA THR A 32 15.51 10.18 -10.91
C THR A 32 15.89 8.77 -11.36
N THR A 33 16.29 7.90 -10.41
CA THR A 33 16.78 6.54 -10.69
C THR A 33 15.77 5.46 -10.33
N ARG A 34 14.77 5.76 -9.48
CA ARG A 34 13.76 4.76 -9.06
C ARG A 34 12.75 4.42 -10.15
N ARG A 35 12.48 3.12 -10.25
CA ARG A 35 11.46 2.49 -11.10
C ARG A 35 10.42 1.77 -10.25
N GLY A 36 9.35 1.31 -10.90
CA GLY A 36 8.26 0.57 -10.29
C GLY A 36 7.54 1.41 -9.25
N ARG A 37 7.09 2.62 -9.56
CA ARG A 37 6.31 3.41 -8.59
C ARG A 37 4.85 3.02 -8.59
N VAL A 38 4.34 2.53 -9.71
CA VAL A 38 2.93 2.19 -9.87
C VAL A 38 2.75 0.67 -9.77
N GLY A 39 1.98 0.22 -8.79
CA GLY A 39 1.51 -1.17 -8.67
C GLY A 39 0.17 -1.35 -9.39
N LYS A 40 0.09 -2.28 -10.35
CA LYS A 40 -1.11 -2.48 -11.17
C LYS A 40 -2.12 -3.40 -10.49
N GLY A 41 -3.20 -2.82 -9.97
CA GLY A 41 -4.22 -3.56 -9.21
C GLY A 41 -3.72 -4.23 -7.94
N ILE A 42 -2.51 -3.88 -7.48
CA ILE A 42 -1.85 -4.45 -6.31
C ILE A 42 -1.18 -3.32 -5.52
N ALA A 43 -1.14 -3.46 -4.20
CA ALA A 43 -0.23 -2.68 -3.38
C ALA A 43 1.18 -3.23 -3.49
N GLN A 44 2.18 -2.35 -3.42
CA GLN A 44 3.55 -2.81 -3.18
C GLN A 44 3.79 -2.99 -1.68
N THR A 45 5.02 -3.36 -1.31
CA THR A 45 5.43 -3.54 0.08
C THR A 45 5.00 -2.36 0.96
N LEU A 46 4.33 -2.69 2.07
CA LEU A 46 3.98 -1.74 3.11
C LEU A 46 5.22 -1.54 3.98
N ASP A 47 5.81 -0.36 3.92
CA ASP A 47 6.82 0.06 4.88
C ASP A 47 6.17 0.56 6.18
N THR A 48 6.97 0.76 7.23
CA THR A 48 6.47 1.25 8.53
C THR A 48 5.85 2.64 8.45
N ALA A 49 6.22 3.42 7.43
CA ALA A 49 5.66 4.74 7.15
C ALA A 49 4.49 4.70 6.15
N CYS A 50 3.98 3.51 5.77
CA CYS A 50 3.00 3.24 4.69
C CYS A 50 3.06 4.29 3.55
N SER A 51 4.17 4.34 2.83
CA SER A 51 4.47 5.23 1.68
C SER A 51 3.71 4.83 0.40
N GLN A 52 2.48 4.35 0.56
CA GLN A 52 1.58 3.87 -0.50
C GLN A 52 0.37 4.78 -0.60
N ALA A 53 0.07 5.22 -1.82
CA ALA A 53 -1.08 6.05 -2.14
C ALA A 53 -1.95 5.39 -3.22
N ILE A 54 -3.19 5.84 -3.32
CA ILE A 54 -4.15 5.44 -4.36
C ILE A 54 -4.78 6.66 -5.00
N ILE A 55 -5.38 6.46 -6.17
CA ILE A 55 -6.16 7.48 -6.88
C ILE A 55 -7.64 7.30 -6.55
N THR A 56 -8.29 8.39 -6.14
CA THR A 56 -9.73 8.43 -5.88
C THR A 56 -10.52 8.74 -7.16
N LYS A 57 -11.84 8.57 -7.13
CA LYS A 57 -12.73 8.84 -8.28
C LYS A 57 -12.71 10.30 -8.72
N ASP A 58 -12.45 11.22 -7.80
CA ASP A 58 -12.25 12.66 -8.00
C ASP A 58 -10.79 13.03 -8.35
N LEU A 59 -9.97 12.05 -8.73
CA LEU A 59 -8.57 12.23 -9.18
C LEU A 59 -7.62 12.81 -8.14
N ARG A 60 -7.96 12.67 -6.86
CA ARG A 60 -7.05 13.00 -5.78
C ARG A 60 -6.15 11.81 -5.49
N ILE A 61 -4.89 12.11 -5.20
CA ILE A 61 -3.94 11.13 -4.68
C ILE A 61 -4.02 11.23 -3.17
N ARG A 62 -4.34 10.13 -2.50
CA ARG A 62 -4.31 10.03 -1.03
C ARG A 62 -3.50 8.84 -0.60
N ARG A 63 -2.90 8.95 0.58
CA ARG A 63 -2.27 7.81 1.27
C ARG A 63 -3.32 6.75 1.61
N LEU A 64 -2.88 5.49 1.67
CA LEU A 64 -3.66 4.43 2.30
C LEU A 64 -3.89 4.75 3.78
N THR A 65 -5.08 4.43 4.27
CA THR A 65 -5.41 4.51 5.69
C THR A 65 -4.79 3.33 6.45
N PRO A 66 -4.62 3.43 7.79
CA PRO A 66 -4.17 2.30 8.59
C PRO A 66 -5.03 1.05 8.38
N LYS A 67 -6.36 1.22 8.34
CA LYS A 67 -7.31 0.12 8.11
C LYS A 67 -7.08 -0.57 6.76
N GLU A 68 -6.82 0.20 5.70
CA GLU A 68 -6.46 -0.36 4.40
C GLU A 68 -5.12 -1.09 4.43
N CYS A 69 -4.08 -0.54 5.08
CA CYS A 69 -2.77 -1.23 5.22
C CYS A 69 -2.95 -2.56 6.03
N TRP A 70 -3.85 -2.61 7.03
CA TRP A 70 -4.16 -3.85 7.78
C TRP A 70 -4.94 -4.88 6.96
N ARG A 71 -5.94 -4.45 6.19
CA ARG A 71 -6.67 -5.33 5.26
C ARG A 71 -5.75 -5.93 4.20
N LEU A 72 -4.79 -5.16 3.69
CA LEU A 72 -3.78 -5.65 2.75
C LEU A 72 -2.91 -6.77 3.35
N GLN A 73 -2.63 -6.73 4.65
CA GLN A 73 -1.95 -7.83 5.35
C GLN A 73 -2.89 -9.01 5.68
N GLY A 74 -4.19 -8.88 5.42
CA GLY A 74 -5.19 -9.93 5.67
C GLY A 74 -5.69 -10.01 7.10
N PHE A 75 -5.52 -8.96 7.91
CA PHE A 75 -6.17 -8.87 9.22
C PHE A 75 -7.67 -8.61 9.08
N SER A 76 -8.46 -9.15 10.02
CA SER A 76 -9.88 -8.84 10.13
C SER A 76 -10.09 -7.39 10.58
N ASP A 77 -11.22 -6.80 10.18
CA ASP A 77 -11.62 -5.47 10.65
C ASP A 77 -11.75 -5.43 12.18
N GLU A 78 -12.22 -6.50 12.82
CA GLU A 78 -12.33 -6.59 14.28
C GLU A 78 -10.96 -6.46 14.96
N ASN A 79 -9.92 -7.13 14.43
CA ASN A 79 -8.55 -7.01 14.96
C ASN A 79 -8.05 -5.58 14.83
N PHE A 80 -8.34 -4.92 13.70
CA PHE A 80 -8.00 -3.52 13.50
C PHE A 80 -8.70 -2.60 14.50
N GLU A 81 -10.02 -2.73 14.69
CA GLU A 81 -10.76 -1.87 15.62
C GLU A 81 -10.30 -2.03 17.06
N LYS A 82 -9.98 -3.26 17.51
CA LYS A 82 -9.37 -3.49 18.83
C LYS A 82 -8.02 -2.80 18.97
N ALA A 83 -7.15 -2.92 17.97
CA ALA A 83 -5.84 -2.25 17.99
C ALA A 83 -5.98 -0.72 17.95
N ARG A 84 -6.95 -0.20 17.18
CA ARG A 84 -7.24 1.22 17.00
C ARG A 84 -7.64 1.92 18.30
N GLN A 85 -8.31 1.22 19.21
CA GLN A 85 -8.73 1.78 20.50
C GLN A 85 -7.56 2.17 21.42
N VAL A 86 -6.38 1.57 21.21
CA VAL A 86 -5.21 1.75 22.10
C VAL A 86 -3.94 2.19 21.36
N ASN A 87 -4.02 2.48 20.05
CA ASN A 87 -2.87 2.88 19.24
C ASN A 87 -3.18 4.11 18.38
N SER A 88 -2.15 4.93 18.14
CA SER A 88 -2.21 6.02 17.15
C SER A 88 -2.09 5.49 15.72
N ASP A 89 -2.52 6.29 14.74
CA ASP A 89 -2.39 5.93 13.31
C ASP A 89 -0.94 5.62 12.92
N THR A 90 0.02 6.38 13.43
CA THR A 90 1.45 6.13 13.22
C THR A 90 1.87 4.74 13.70
N GLN A 91 1.41 4.31 14.88
CA GLN A 91 1.72 2.98 15.40
C GLN A 91 1.01 1.89 14.61
N LEU A 92 -0.24 2.11 14.19
CA LEU A 92 -0.98 1.15 13.36
C LEU A 92 -0.34 0.95 11.98
N PHE A 93 0.20 2.01 11.37
CA PHE A 93 1.00 1.88 10.15
C PHE A 93 2.27 1.08 10.39
N LYS A 94 3.00 1.37 11.48
CA LYS A 94 4.22 0.64 11.84
C LYS A 94 3.94 -0.84 12.08
N GLN A 95 2.85 -1.16 12.78
CA GLN A 95 2.40 -2.53 13.02
C GLN A 95 2.09 -3.25 11.71
N ALA A 96 1.36 -2.62 10.78
CA ALA A 96 1.09 -3.20 9.47
C ALA A 96 2.37 -3.42 8.64
N GLY A 97 3.29 -2.45 8.63
CA GLY A 97 4.53 -2.52 7.85
C GLY A 97 5.54 -3.54 8.38
N ASN A 98 5.58 -3.75 9.71
CA ASN A 98 6.41 -4.78 10.33
C ASN A 98 5.77 -6.17 10.33
N SER A 99 4.50 -6.28 9.95
CA SER A 99 3.77 -7.53 9.99
C SER A 99 4.09 -8.44 8.80
N VAL A 100 3.57 -9.65 8.90
CA VAL A 100 3.53 -10.65 7.84
C VAL A 100 2.11 -10.78 7.32
N SER A 101 1.94 -11.14 6.06
CA SER A 101 0.60 -11.32 5.49
C SER A 101 -0.04 -12.59 6.04
N VAL A 102 -1.16 -12.43 6.76
CA VAL A 102 -1.92 -13.49 7.44
C VAL A 102 -2.20 -14.69 6.52
N PRO A 103 -2.66 -14.52 5.25
CA PRO A 103 -2.95 -15.66 4.39
C PRO A 103 -1.71 -16.52 4.08
N VAL A 104 -0.53 -15.88 3.98
CA VAL A 104 0.74 -16.58 3.71
C VAL A 104 1.15 -17.40 4.93
N ILE A 105 1.12 -16.79 6.13
CA ILE A 105 1.46 -17.50 7.36
C ILE A 105 0.49 -18.64 7.63
N TYR A 106 -0.81 -18.44 7.38
CA TYR A 106 -1.80 -19.50 7.48
C TYR A 106 -1.50 -20.68 6.55
N ALA A 107 -1.12 -20.42 5.30
CA ALA A 107 -0.75 -21.45 4.34
C ALA A 107 0.54 -22.20 4.73
N ILE A 108 1.52 -21.51 5.33
CA ILE A 108 2.74 -22.12 5.87
C ILE A 108 2.40 -23.00 7.09
N ALA A 109 1.61 -22.47 8.02
CA ALA A 109 1.23 -23.17 9.25
C ALA A 109 0.50 -24.49 8.99
N LYS A 110 -0.35 -24.54 7.95
CA LYS A 110 -1.00 -25.78 7.50
C LYS A 110 -0.05 -26.88 7.05
N ARG A 111 1.21 -26.56 6.76
CA ARG A 111 2.24 -27.51 6.32
C ARG A 111 3.13 -27.98 7.48
N PHE A 112 3.02 -27.36 8.66
CA PHE A 112 3.67 -27.89 9.85
C PHE A 112 2.98 -29.18 10.27
N LYS A 113 3.79 -30.21 10.55
CA LYS A 113 3.35 -31.51 11.05
C LYS A 113 3.36 -31.49 12.57
#